data_AF-A0A661LCU0-F1
#
_entry.id   AF-A0A661LCU0-F1
#
_cell.length_a   1.000
_cell.length_b   1.000
_cell.length_c   1.000
_cell.angle_alpha   90.00
_cell.angle_beta   90.00
_cell.angle_gamma   90.00
#
_symmetry.space_group_name_H-M   'P 1'
#
loop_
_entity.id
_entity.type
_entity.pdbx_description
1 polymer ?
#
loop_
_entity_poly.entity_id
_entity_poly.type
_entity_poly.pdbx_seq_one_letter_code
_entity_poly.pdbx_strand_id
1 'polypeptide(L)'
;MAEKNESPLKDKVVLAVDDEPDVLDTIAEELDMCIVHKATDYDIAVQYLVSYTYDFVILDIMGVNGFELLKKSVHRGFPTVMLTAHALSPESLSESIKLGAVFFLPKEKMGHLKEFLEEVLSGGNKPIWQKVFVKLGDYFSKRFGPDWKEKDEYLKKLEKEIMGEAGK
;
A
#
# COMPACT_ATOMS: atom_id res chain seq x y z
N MET A 1 -1.15 31.30 -18.68
CA MET A 1 -1.22 30.81 -17.29
C MET A 1 -1.21 29.30 -17.39
N ALA A 2 -0.15 28.63 -16.92
CA ALA A 2 -0.11 27.18 -16.96
C ALA A 2 -1.16 26.66 -15.98
N GLU A 3 -2.11 25.85 -16.45
CA GLU A 3 -3.01 25.10 -15.60
C GLU A 3 -2.13 24.28 -14.65
N LYS A 4 -2.16 24.59 -13.35
CA LYS A 4 -1.63 23.68 -12.34
C LYS A 4 -2.51 22.44 -12.45
N ASN A 5 -2.00 21.37 -13.03
CA ASN A 5 -2.64 20.07 -12.90
C ASN A 5 -2.76 19.79 -11.40
N GLU A 6 -3.96 19.95 -10.87
CA GLU A 6 -4.25 19.55 -9.49
C GLU A 6 -4.03 18.05 -9.38
N SER A 7 -3.48 17.61 -8.24
CA SER A 7 -3.25 16.19 -8.00
C SER A 7 -4.58 15.44 -8.14
N PRO A 8 -4.62 14.26 -8.79
CA PRO A 8 -5.82 13.44 -8.84
C PRO A 8 -6.23 12.89 -7.45
N LEU A 9 -5.37 13.08 -6.43
CA LEU A 9 -5.66 12.78 -5.03
C LEU A 9 -6.43 13.89 -4.31
N LYS A 10 -6.59 15.05 -4.92
CA LYS A 10 -7.30 16.16 -4.29
C LYS A 10 -8.71 15.74 -3.85
N ASP A 11 -9.06 16.09 -2.62
CA ASP A 11 -10.34 15.80 -1.96
C ASP A 11 -10.67 14.31 -1.79
N LYS A 12 -9.70 13.40 -2.04
CA LYS A 12 -9.86 11.96 -1.80
C LYS A 12 -9.91 11.65 -0.32
N VAL A 13 -10.73 10.68 0.05
CA VAL A 13 -10.87 10.26 1.45
C VAL A 13 -9.98 9.05 1.72
N VAL A 14 -9.05 9.21 2.67
CA VAL A 14 -8.05 8.19 2.99
C VAL A 14 -8.20 7.78 4.45
N LEU A 15 -8.18 6.47 4.72
CA LEU A 15 -8.01 5.95 6.07
C LEU A 15 -6.55 5.57 6.27
N ALA A 16 -5.88 6.16 7.25
CA ALA A 16 -4.54 5.76 7.70
C ALA A 16 -4.65 5.09 9.08
N VAL A 17 -4.08 3.89 9.20
CA VAL A 17 -4.09 3.08 10.43
C VAL A 17 -2.69 2.65 10.80
N ASP A 18 -2.19 3.14 11.93
CA ASP A 18 -0.84 2.88 12.44
C ASP A 18 -0.86 3.16 13.95
N ASP A 19 -0.18 2.35 14.76
CA ASP A 19 -0.12 2.55 16.21
C ASP A 19 0.80 3.72 16.60
N GLU A 20 1.63 4.19 15.67
CA GLU A 20 2.56 5.31 15.83
C GLU A 20 1.91 6.63 15.33
N PRO A 21 1.53 7.57 16.23
CA PRO A 21 0.84 8.81 15.83
C PRO A 21 1.65 9.72 14.90
N ASP A 22 2.97 9.71 15.03
CA ASP A 22 3.91 10.45 14.17
C ASP A 22 3.92 9.91 12.74
N VAL A 23 3.72 8.60 12.56
CA VAL A 23 3.53 8.01 11.24
C VAL A 23 2.22 8.49 10.62
N LEU A 24 1.13 8.55 11.39
CA LEU A 24 -0.15 9.08 10.93
C LEU A 24 -0.06 10.58 10.57
N ASP A 25 0.68 11.35 11.34
CA ASP A 25 0.96 12.77 11.05
C ASP A 25 1.75 12.92 9.75
N THR A 26 2.81 12.13 9.57
CA THR A 26 3.59 12.10 8.33
C THR A 26 2.73 11.76 7.12
N ILE A 27 1.86 10.74 7.22
CA ILE A 27 0.94 10.38 6.13
C ILE A 27 0.00 11.55 5.80
N ALA A 28 -0.51 12.24 6.81
CA ALA A 28 -1.41 13.39 6.59
C ALA A 28 -0.69 14.61 6.01
N GLU A 29 0.59 14.81 6.34
CA GLU A 29 1.42 15.85 5.73
C GLU A 29 1.73 15.54 4.25
N GLU A 30 2.08 14.29 3.94
CA GLU A 30 2.34 13.85 2.55
C GLU A 30 1.08 13.87 1.68
N LEU A 31 -0.09 13.73 2.30
CA LEU A 31 -1.40 13.72 1.66
C LEU A 31 -2.25 14.93 2.07
N ASP A 32 -1.64 16.10 2.21
CA ASP A 32 -2.29 17.34 2.65
C ASP A 32 -3.47 17.80 1.76
N MET A 33 -3.52 17.33 0.51
CA MET A 33 -4.63 17.53 -0.42
C MET A 33 -5.80 16.55 -0.22
N CYS A 34 -5.66 15.52 0.61
CA CYS A 34 -6.66 14.51 0.90
C CYS A 34 -7.40 14.81 2.21
N ILE A 35 -8.55 14.16 2.41
CA ILE A 35 -9.23 14.08 3.70
C ILE A 35 -8.74 12.81 4.40
N VAL A 36 -7.81 12.95 5.35
CA VAL A 36 -7.18 11.81 6.04
C VAL A 36 -7.87 11.54 7.38
N HIS A 37 -8.54 10.40 7.48
CA HIS A 37 -9.01 9.83 8.75
C HIS A 37 -7.88 9.00 9.36
N LYS A 38 -7.61 9.20 10.65
CA LYS A 38 -6.52 8.56 11.39
C LYS A 38 -7.08 7.61 12.44
N ALA A 39 -6.59 6.38 12.50
CA ALA A 39 -6.90 5.43 13.57
C ALA A 39 -5.60 4.84 14.13
N THR A 40 -5.50 4.79 15.45
CA THR A 40 -4.30 4.28 16.14
C THR A 40 -4.42 2.82 16.59
N ASP A 41 -5.59 2.22 16.40
CA ASP A 41 -5.86 0.86 16.84
C ASP A 41 -6.87 0.17 15.92
N TYR A 42 -6.94 -1.14 16.09
CA TYR A 42 -7.78 -2.02 15.32
C TYR A 42 -9.28 -1.71 15.46
N ASP A 43 -9.75 -1.43 16.67
CA ASP A 43 -11.19 -1.29 16.92
C ASP A 43 -11.74 -0.02 16.27
N ILE A 44 -11.02 1.10 16.40
CA ILE A 44 -11.34 2.35 15.71
C ILE A 44 -11.28 2.15 14.19
N ALA A 45 -10.23 1.48 13.69
CA ALA A 45 -10.10 1.22 12.27
C ALA A 45 -11.27 0.40 11.71
N VAL A 46 -11.72 -0.64 12.43
CA VAL A 46 -12.91 -1.42 12.05
C VAL A 46 -14.16 -0.56 12.04
N GLN A 47 -14.36 0.30 13.05
CA GLN A 47 -15.50 1.22 13.08
C GLN A 47 -15.50 2.16 11.87
N TYR A 48 -14.35 2.71 11.52
CA TYR A 48 -14.19 3.57 10.36
C TYR A 48 -14.42 2.84 9.04
N LEU A 49 -13.84 1.66 8.89
CA LEU A 49 -14.08 0.79 7.73
C LEU A 49 -15.55 0.44 7.58
N VAL A 50 -16.34 0.36 8.67
CA VAL A 50 -17.79 0.10 8.63
C VAL A 50 -18.59 1.37 8.31
N SER A 51 -18.17 2.52 8.82
CA SER A 51 -18.96 3.77 8.84
C SER A 51 -18.76 4.67 7.62
N TYR A 52 -17.63 4.57 6.93
CA TYR A 52 -17.25 5.47 5.85
C TYR A 52 -16.90 4.71 4.56
N THR A 53 -16.84 5.46 3.47
CA THR A 53 -16.29 5.01 2.18
C THR A 53 -14.95 5.69 1.97
N TYR A 54 -13.96 4.91 1.53
CA TYR A 54 -12.61 5.41 1.31
C TYR A 54 -12.18 5.20 -0.13
N ASP A 55 -11.47 6.18 -0.67
CA ASP A 55 -10.74 6.04 -1.93
C ASP A 55 -9.48 5.19 -1.73
N PHE A 56 -8.84 5.31 -0.55
CA PHE A 56 -7.69 4.49 -0.15
C PHE A 56 -7.71 4.15 1.34
N VAL A 57 -7.19 2.97 1.65
CA VAL A 57 -6.89 2.55 3.02
C VAL A 57 -5.40 2.22 3.12
N ILE A 58 -4.72 2.75 4.13
CA ILE A 58 -3.30 2.56 4.41
C ILE A 58 -3.18 1.91 5.78
N LEU A 59 -2.55 0.73 5.85
CA LEU A 59 -2.51 -0.10 7.05
C LEU A 59 -1.08 -0.46 7.46
N ASP A 60 -0.72 -0.24 8.73
CA ASP A 60 0.42 -0.92 9.35
C ASP A 60 0.13 -2.41 9.57
N ILE A 61 1.16 -3.25 9.43
CA ILE A 61 1.04 -4.70 9.53
C ILE A 61 0.99 -5.19 10.98
N MET A 62 1.86 -4.70 11.86
CA MET A 62 2.09 -5.34 13.17
C MET A 62 1.41 -4.63 14.34
N GLY A 63 1.39 -3.30 14.37
CA GLY A 63 0.87 -2.56 15.52
C GLY A 63 -0.64 -2.61 15.68
N VAL A 64 -1.36 -2.84 14.58
CA VAL A 64 -2.83 -2.69 14.50
C VAL A 64 -3.54 -3.93 13.96
N ASN A 65 -2.88 -5.09 13.94
CA ASN A 65 -3.39 -6.32 13.31
C ASN A 65 -3.77 -6.10 11.82
N GLY A 66 -2.78 -5.62 11.05
CA GLY A 66 -2.96 -5.12 9.69
C GLY A 66 -3.51 -6.13 8.70
N PHE A 67 -3.15 -7.41 8.82
CA PHE A 67 -3.68 -8.44 7.90
C PHE A 67 -5.18 -8.69 8.09
N GLU A 68 -5.68 -8.62 9.32
CA GLU A 68 -7.12 -8.73 9.55
C GLU A 68 -7.86 -7.47 9.07
N LEU A 69 -7.27 -6.29 9.22
CA LEU A 69 -7.81 -5.06 8.63
C LEU A 69 -7.78 -5.10 7.10
N LEU A 70 -6.72 -5.64 6.50
CA LEU A 70 -6.59 -5.79 5.04
C LEU A 70 -7.72 -6.66 4.50
N LYS A 71 -7.99 -7.82 5.10
CA LYS A 71 -9.11 -8.70 4.72
C LYS A 71 -10.44 -7.95 4.74
N LYS A 72 -10.71 -7.17 5.79
CA LYS A 72 -11.95 -6.38 5.91
C LYS A 72 -12.03 -5.28 4.86
N SER A 73 -10.94 -4.54 4.68
CA SER A 73 -10.85 -3.43 3.73
C SER A 73 -11.05 -3.90 2.28
N VAL A 74 -10.36 -4.97 1.89
CA VAL A 74 -10.48 -5.59 0.55
C VAL A 74 -11.87 -6.21 0.36
N HIS A 75 -12.43 -6.87 1.38
CA HIS A 75 -13.80 -7.39 1.30
C HIS A 75 -14.83 -6.29 1.04
N ARG A 76 -14.58 -5.07 1.53
CA ARG A 76 -15.40 -3.88 1.24
C ARG A 76 -15.10 -3.23 -0.11
N GLY A 77 -14.09 -3.71 -0.83
CA GLY A 77 -13.69 -3.22 -2.14
C GLY A 77 -12.80 -1.98 -2.11
N PHE A 78 -12.20 -1.64 -0.96
CA PHE A 78 -11.33 -0.48 -0.85
C PHE A 78 -9.91 -0.81 -1.36
N PRO A 79 -9.33 0.03 -2.24
CA PRO A 79 -7.91 -0.06 -2.58
C PRO A 79 -7.06 0.07 -1.32
N THR A 80 -6.33 -0.99 -0.96
CA THR A 80 -5.61 -1.05 0.32
C THR A 80 -4.10 -1.16 0.12
N VAL A 81 -3.36 -0.25 0.74
CA VAL A 81 -1.90 -0.20 0.75
C VAL A 81 -1.40 -0.69 2.10
N MET A 82 -0.46 -1.63 2.09
CA MET A 82 0.25 -2.04 3.30
C MET A 82 1.46 -1.15 3.50
N LEU A 83 1.63 -0.62 4.70
CA LEU A 83 2.74 0.23 5.12
C LEU A 83 3.49 -0.48 6.24
N THR A 84 4.81 -0.68 6.18
CA THR A 84 5.52 -1.23 7.36
C THR A 84 7.02 -0.92 7.34
N ALA A 85 7.63 -0.76 8.51
CA ALA A 85 9.09 -0.77 8.69
C ALA A 85 9.59 -2.16 9.08
N HIS A 86 8.88 -2.80 10.00
CA HIS A 86 9.40 -3.93 10.78
C HIS A 86 8.94 -5.29 10.24
N ALA A 87 7.74 -5.40 9.67
CA ALA A 87 7.21 -6.66 9.13
C ALA A 87 7.64 -6.92 7.69
N LEU A 88 8.66 -6.21 7.24
CA LEU A 88 9.18 -6.25 5.89
C LEU A 88 9.89 -7.59 5.70
N SER A 89 9.21 -8.58 5.12
CA SER A 89 9.76 -9.88 4.71
C SER A 89 9.11 -10.37 3.41
N PRO A 90 9.75 -11.31 2.67
CA PRO A 90 9.13 -11.94 1.50
C PRO A 90 7.76 -12.57 1.81
N GLU A 91 7.60 -13.19 2.98
CA GLU A 91 6.36 -13.83 3.42
C GLU A 91 5.25 -12.82 3.64
N SER A 92 5.52 -11.72 4.37
CA SER A 92 4.54 -10.65 4.59
C SER A 92 4.12 -9.97 3.29
N LEU A 93 5.06 -9.81 2.35
CA LEU A 93 4.77 -9.29 1.02
C LEU A 93 3.89 -10.26 0.22
N SER A 94 4.24 -11.54 0.20
CA SER A 94 3.46 -12.62 -0.42
C SER A 94 2.03 -12.68 0.12
N GLU A 95 1.88 -12.63 1.45
CA GLU A 95 0.58 -12.62 2.12
C GLU A 95 -0.23 -11.37 1.77
N SER A 96 0.38 -10.18 1.79
CA SER A 96 -0.30 -8.92 1.42
C SER A 96 -0.90 -9.00 0.00
N ILE A 97 -0.15 -9.55 -0.94
CA ILE A 97 -0.60 -9.72 -2.33
C ILE A 97 -1.77 -10.72 -2.39
N LYS A 98 -1.65 -11.87 -1.73
CA LYS A 98 -2.70 -12.93 -1.71
C LYS A 98 -4.00 -12.42 -1.10
N LEU A 99 -3.92 -11.54 -0.11
CA LEU A 99 -5.06 -10.93 0.55
C LEU A 99 -5.67 -9.75 -0.24
N GLY A 100 -5.09 -9.38 -1.38
CA GLY A 100 -5.65 -8.40 -2.30
C GLY A 100 -5.23 -6.95 -2.04
N ALA A 101 -4.11 -6.72 -1.35
CA ALA A 101 -3.52 -5.40 -1.31
C ALA A 101 -3.22 -4.91 -2.74
N VAL A 102 -3.34 -3.60 -2.97
CA VAL A 102 -2.99 -2.99 -4.26
C VAL A 102 -1.51 -2.65 -4.32
N PHE A 103 -0.89 -2.43 -3.16
CA PHE A 103 0.50 -2.02 -3.03
C PHE A 103 1.07 -2.33 -1.64
N PHE A 104 2.40 -2.42 -1.55
CA PHE A 104 3.16 -2.55 -0.32
C PHE A 104 4.28 -1.48 -0.29
N LEU A 105 4.26 -0.59 0.70
CA LEU A 105 5.21 0.51 0.86
C LEU A 105 6.02 0.32 2.16
N PRO A 106 7.36 0.28 2.09
CA PRO A 106 8.19 0.39 3.29
C PRO A 106 8.03 1.77 3.95
N LYS A 107 7.93 1.88 5.28
CA LYS A 107 7.82 3.19 5.98
C LYS A 107 8.97 4.15 5.61
N GLU A 108 10.17 3.64 5.33
CA GLU A 108 11.33 4.40 4.82
C GLU A 108 11.08 5.13 3.48
N LYS A 109 9.99 4.80 2.78
CA LYS A 109 9.61 5.35 1.47
C LYS A 109 8.30 6.16 1.53
N MET A 110 7.82 6.54 2.72
CA MET A 110 6.59 7.34 2.89
C MET A 110 6.61 8.69 2.17
N GLY A 111 7.78 9.33 2.00
CA GLY A 111 7.91 10.57 1.22
C GLY A 111 7.59 10.42 -0.28
N HIS A 112 7.27 9.21 -0.75
CA HIS A 112 6.80 8.94 -2.11
C HIS A 112 5.34 8.47 -2.13
N LEU A 113 4.64 8.47 -0.99
CA LEU A 113 3.29 7.93 -0.85
C LEU A 113 2.32 8.55 -1.85
N LYS A 114 2.38 9.87 -2.01
CA LYS A 114 1.60 10.61 -3.02
C LYS A 114 1.79 10.04 -4.42
N GLU A 115 3.04 9.94 -4.88
CA GLU A 115 3.39 9.45 -6.22
C GLU A 115 2.85 8.03 -6.45
N PHE A 116 2.93 7.17 -5.43
CA PHE A 116 2.40 5.81 -5.51
C PHE A 116 0.88 5.78 -5.61
N LEU A 117 0.16 6.56 -4.79
CA LEU A 117 -1.31 6.60 -4.85
C LEU A 117 -1.82 7.18 -6.18
N GLU A 118 -1.14 8.21 -6.73
CA GLU A 118 -1.46 8.75 -8.06
C GLU A 118 -1.28 7.70 -9.16
N GLU A 119 -0.25 6.86 -9.06
CA GLU A 119 -0.05 5.73 -9.97
C GLU A 119 -1.15 4.68 -9.84
N VAL A 120 -1.68 4.46 -8.63
CA VAL A 120 -2.83 3.55 -8.42
C VAL A 120 -4.08 4.06 -9.09
N LEU A 121 -4.37 5.35 -8.98
CA LEU A 121 -5.50 5.94 -9.70
C LEU A 121 -5.32 5.85 -11.22
N SER A 122 -4.10 6.06 -11.71
CA SER A 122 -3.80 6.09 -13.15
C SER A 122 -3.78 4.70 -13.80
N GLY A 123 -3.49 3.64 -13.04
CA GLY A 123 -3.37 2.26 -13.54
C GLY A 123 -4.69 1.51 -13.70
N GLY A 124 -5.80 2.06 -13.22
CA GLY A 124 -7.06 1.34 -13.02
C GLY A 124 -6.91 0.22 -11.97
N ASN A 125 -7.99 -0.50 -11.68
CA ASN A 125 -8.05 -1.57 -10.66
C ASN A 125 -7.15 -2.80 -10.95
N LYS A 126 -6.17 -2.68 -11.84
CA LYS A 126 -5.16 -3.70 -12.11
C LYS A 126 -4.10 -3.65 -11.01
N PRO A 127 -3.68 -4.80 -10.48
CA PRO A 127 -2.64 -4.83 -9.47
C PRO A 127 -1.35 -4.20 -10.00
N ILE A 128 -0.84 -3.17 -9.34
CA ILE A 128 0.35 -2.41 -9.77
C ILE A 128 1.64 -3.18 -9.46
N TRP A 129 1.51 -4.42 -8.96
CA TRP A 129 2.61 -5.31 -8.59
C TRP A 129 3.74 -5.29 -9.62
N GLN A 130 3.45 -5.20 -10.92
CA GLN A 130 4.47 -5.05 -11.96
C GLN A 130 5.42 -3.87 -11.73
N LYS A 131 4.88 -2.66 -11.52
CA LYS A 131 5.69 -1.46 -11.24
C LYS A 131 6.33 -1.53 -9.86
N VAL A 132 5.68 -2.17 -8.89
CA VAL A 132 6.24 -2.39 -7.54
C VAL A 132 7.51 -3.24 -7.62
N PHE A 133 7.45 -4.38 -8.32
CA PHE A 133 8.60 -5.27 -8.50
C PHE A 133 9.75 -4.59 -9.24
N VAL A 134 9.45 -3.64 -10.13
CA VAL A 134 10.48 -2.83 -10.82
C VAL A 134 11.05 -1.74 -9.90
N LYS A 135 10.20 -0.91 -9.28
CA LYS A 135 10.62 0.25 -8.47
C LYS A 135 11.23 -0.13 -7.13
N LEU A 136 10.65 -1.11 -6.44
CA LEU A 136 11.11 -1.59 -5.13
C LEU A 136 11.95 -2.87 -5.25
N GLY A 137 12.13 -3.42 -6.46
CA GLY A 137 12.95 -4.61 -6.68
C GLY A 137 14.37 -4.44 -6.13
N ASP A 138 15.00 -3.29 -6.39
CA ASP A 138 16.33 -2.97 -5.87
C ASP A 138 16.34 -2.80 -4.35
N TYR A 139 15.28 -2.21 -3.79
CA TYR A 139 15.13 -2.04 -2.35
C TYR A 139 15.02 -3.40 -1.66
N PHE A 140 14.13 -4.27 -2.14
CA PHE A 140 13.98 -5.62 -1.64
C PHE A 140 15.23 -6.46 -1.86
N SER A 141 15.93 -6.31 -2.98
CA SER A 141 17.19 -7.01 -3.24
C SER A 141 18.29 -6.62 -2.25
N LYS A 142 18.37 -5.34 -1.88
CA LYS A 142 19.30 -4.87 -0.83
C LYS A 142 18.91 -5.37 0.56
N ARG A 143 17.61 -5.40 0.88
CA ARG A 143 17.09 -5.79 2.20
C ARG A 143 17.13 -7.30 2.43
N PHE A 144 16.72 -8.07 1.44
CA PHE A 144 16.45 -9.51 1.55
C PHE A 144 17.49 -10.37 0.83
N GLY A 145 18.35 -9.77 -0.01
CA GLY A 145 19.24 -10.47 -0.93
C GLY A 145 18.68 -10.50 -2.35
N PRO A 146 19.54 -10.65 -3.38
CA PRO A 146 19.15 -10.59 -4.79
C PRO A 146 18.19 -11.71 -5.21
N ASP A 147 18.10 -12.78 -4.42
CA ASP A 147 17.29 -13.97 -4.62
C ASP A 147 15.95 -13.92 -3.86
N TRP A 148 15.55 -12.78 -3.29
CA TRP A 148 14.38 -12.68 -2.42
C TRP A 148 13.06 -13.15 -3.04
N LYS A 149 12.94 -13.07 -4.36
CA LYS A 149 11.78 -13.56 -5.12
C LYS A 149 11.74 -15.08 -5.21
N GLU A 150 12.89 -15.74 -5.06
CA GLU A 150 13.00 -17.21 -5.03
C GLU A 150 12.70 -17.80 -3.65
N LYS A 151 12.68 -16.95 -2.61
CA LYS A 151 12.42 -17.37 -1.22
C LYS A 151 10.97 -17.76 -0.97
N ASP A 152 10.06 -17.40 -1.88
CA ASP A 152 8.65 -17.75 -1.82
C ASP A 152 8.17 -18.17 -3.22
N GLU A 153 7.57 -19.36 -3.33
CA GLU A 153 7.12 -19.91 -4.62
C GLU A 153 6.04 -19.06 -5.30
N TYR A 154 5.19 -18.40 -4.52
CA TYR A 154 4.14 -17.52 -5.03
C TYR A 154 4.77 -16.25 -5.63
N LEU A 155 5.73 -15.63 -4.95
CA LEU A 155 6.47 -14.47 -5.50
C LEU A 155 7.20 -14.84 -6.79
N LYS A 156 7.86 -16.00 -6.84
CA LYS A 156 8.53 -16.51 -8.03
C LYS A 156 7.57 -16.72 -9.21
N LYS A 157 6.37 -17.24 -8.93
CA LYS A 157 5.33 -17.45 -9.95
C LYS A 157 4.75 -16.12 -10.44
N LEU A 158 4.43 -15.23 -9.51
CA LEU A 158 3.87 -13.91 -9.79
C LEU A 158 4.82 -13.07 -10.64
N GLU A 159 6.12 -13.07 -10.33
CA GLU A 159 7.13 -12.39 -11.15
C GLU A 159 7.12 -12.90 -12.60
N LYS A 160 7.07 -14.22 -12.80
CA LYS A 160 7.03 -14.82 -14.15
C LYS A 160 5.77 -14.45 -14.91
N GLU A 161 4.62 -14.43 -14.25
CA GLU A 161 3.35 -14.01 -14.87
C GLU A 161 3.42 -12.54 -15.30
N ILE A 162 3.88 -11.67 -14.40
CA ILE A 162 4.05 -10.24 -14.63
C ILE A 162 5.04 -9.96 -15.77
N MET A 163 6.22 -10.59 -15.75
CA MET A 163 7.27 -10.37 -16.76
C MET A 163 6.93 -11.04 -18.10
N GLY A 164 6.16 -12.13 -18.07
CA GLY A 164 5.67 -12.81 -19.28
C GLY A 164 4.59 -12.00 -20.01
N GLU A 165 3.80 -11.20 -19.30
CA GLU A 165 2.80 -10.29 -19.87
C GLU A 165 3.43 -9.02 -20.47
N ALA A 166 4.53 -8.50 -19.91
CA ALA A 166 5.21 -7.30 -20.39
C ALA A 166 5.91 -7.47 -21.76
N GLY A 167 6.02 -8.70 -22.26
CA GLY A 167 6.62 -9.04 -23.56
C GLY A 167 5.64 -9.31 -24.70
N LYS A 168 4.33 -9.04 -24.51
CA LYS A 168 3.29 -9.20 -25.54
C LYS A 168 2.69 -7.87 -25.99
#